data_AF-A0A7W0AQC8-F1
#
_entry.id   AF-A0A7W0AQC8-F1
#
_cell.length_a   1.000
_cell.length_b   1.000
_cell.length_c   1.000
_cell.angle_alpha   90.00
_cell.angle_beta   90.00
_cell.angle_gamma   90.00
#
_symmetry.space_group_name_H-M   'P 1'
#
loop_
_entity.id
_entity.type
_entity.pdbx_description
1 polymer ?
#
loop_
_entity_poly.entity_id
_entity_poly.type
_entity_poly.pdbx_seq_one_letter_code
_entity_poly.pdbx_strand_id
1 'polypeptide(L)'
;TLVRDYLAAFGPASAADVQAFTGLGAMKSVLKAMGDELEILTDESGRELFDLPGAPLPDADVPAPPRFLPEFDSLVLAHKDRSRLLPDEHKGKIVTKNLRVRATFLWEGAVSGTWRIERRKQVATLEIAPFAKLPKGARKALAEEGEALVRFAEEDAESLVVKFDT
;
A
#
# COMPACT_ATOMS: atom_id res chain seq x y z
N THR A 1 -14.52 15.73 10.42
CA THR A 1 -14.04 16.07 9.07
C THR A 1 -12.51 16.21 9.01
N LEU A 2 -11.78 15.26 9.63
CA LEU A 2 -10.37 14.96 9.30
C LEU A 2 -10.12 13.51 9.68
N VAL A 3 -10.43 13.17 10.94
CA VAL A 3 -10.38 11.77 11.42
C VAL A 3 -11.32 10.88 10.61
N ARG A 4 -12.56 11.33 10.35
CA ARG A 4 -13.50 10.60 9.49
C ARG A 4 -12.95 10.36 8.09
N ASP A 5 -12.33 11.37 7.47
CA ASP A 5 -11.79 11.25 6.11
C ASP A 5 -10.55 10.34 6.08
N TYR A 6 -9.73 10.39 7.14
CA TYR A 6 -8.62 9.47 7.34
C TYR A 6 -9.11 8.02 7.47
N LEU A 7 -10.13 7.77 8.31
CA LEU A 7 -10.68 6.42 8.51
C LEU A 7 -11.37 5.92 7.24
N ALA A 8 -12.10 6.77 6.51
CA ALA A 8 -12.69 6.40 5.23
C ALA A 8 -11.65 5.92 4.19
N ALA A 9 -10.42 6.44 4.27
CA ALA A 9 -9.35 6.09 3.34
C ALA A 9 -8.44 4.95 3.84
N PHE A 10 -8.21 4.87 5.15
CA PHE A 10 -7.14 4.03 5.73
C PHE A 10 -7.58 3.22 6.94
N GLY A 11 -8.86 3.24 7.32
CA GLY A 11 -9.40 2.40 8.38
C GLY A 11 -9.29 0.91 8.04
N PRO A 12 -9.30 0.04 9.07
CA PRO A 12 -9.29 0.34 10.49
C PRO A 12 -7.90 0.70 11.04
N ALA A 13 -7.84 1.71 11.91
CA ALA A 13 -6.58 2.32 12.37
C ALA A 13 -6.56 2.62 13.88
N SER A 14 -5.37 2.58 14.49
CA SER A 14 -5.21 2.95 15.89
C SER A 14 -5.08 4.47 16.07
N ALA A 15 -5.29 4.96 17.30
CA ALA A 15 -5.02 6.36 17.63
C ALA A 15 -3.58 6.80 17.28
N ALA A 16 -2.62 5.88 17.37
CA ALA A 16 -1.23 6.16 17.05
C ALA A 16 -0.99 6.30 15.54
N ASP A 17 -1.79 5.63 14.71
CA ASP A 17 -1.75 5.74 13.26
C ASP A 17 -2.30 7.09 12.80
N VAL A 18 -3.49 7.47 13.29
CA VAL A 18 -4.10 8.79 13.02
C VAL A 18 -3.14 9.92 13.42
N GLN A 19 -2.50 9.80 14.59
CA GLN A 19 -1.54 10.79 15.09
C GLN A 19 -0.28 10.85 14.22
N ALA A 20 0.25 9.70 13.80
CA ALA A 20 1.43 9.67 12.93
C ALA A 20 1.14 10.26 11.54
N PHE A 21 -0.07 10.04 11.01
CA PHE A 21 -0.48 10.58 9.71
C PHE A 21 -0.73 12.09 9.75
N THR A 22 -1.49 12.56 10.74
CA THR A 22 -1.91 13.96 10.83
C THR A 22 -0.86 14.88 11.47
N GLY A 23 0.07 14.31 12.25
CA GLY A 23 0.98 15.08 13.11
C GLY A 23 0.31 15.72 14.32
N LEU A 24 -0.98 15.46 14.55
CA LEU A 24 -1.75 16.06 15.64
C LEU A 24 -1.71 15.17 16.89
N GLY A 25 -1.50 15.80 18.06
CA GLY A 25 -1.48 15.11 19.34
C GLY A 25 -2.88 14.76 19.87
N ALA A 26 -2.92 13.94 20.92
CA ALA A 26 -4.14 13.59 21.66
C ALA A 26 -5.24 12.88 20.84
N MET A 27 -4.89 12.17 19.77
CA MET A 27 -5.86 11.46 18.92
C MET A 27 -6.69 10.41 19.67
N LYS A 28 -6.15 9.82 20.75
CA LYS A 28 -6.93 8.91 21.61
C LYS A 28 -8.16 9.60 22.22
N SER A 29 -8.00 10.84 22.70
CA SER A 29 -9.11 11.60 23.28
C SER A 29 -10.11 12.03 22.21
N VAL A 30 -9.63 12.39 21.02
CA VAL A 30 -10.48 12.75 19.87
C VAL A 30 -11.34 11.56 19.45
N LEU A 31 -10.74 10.39 19.22
CA LEU A 31 -11.46 9.18 18.84
C LEU A 31 -12.48 8.77 19.90
N LYS A 32 -12.11 8.83 21.20
CA LYS A 32 -13.04 8.56 22.29
C LYS A 32 -14.23 9.54 22.32
N ALA A 33 -14.00 10.82 22.02
CA ALA A 33 -15.05 11.83 21.99
C ALA A 33 -16.02 11.66 20.80
N MET A 34 -15.58 11.00 19.72
CA MET A 34 -16.44 10.64 18.59
C MET A 34 -17.43 9.52 18.96
N GLY A 35 -17.12 8.69 19.96
CA GLY A 35 -18.05 7.72 20.54
C GLY A 35 -18.70 6.81 19.48
N ASP A 36 -20.03 6.75 19.49
CA ASP A 36 -20.85 5.88 18.64
C ASP A 36 -20.80 6.25 17.14
N GLU A 37 -20.07 7.32 16.77
CA GLU A 37 -19.78 7.65 15.39
C GLU A 37 -18.76 6.69 14.74
N LEU A 38 -18.09 5.85 15.55
CA LEU A 38 -17.03 4.94 15.15
C LEU A 38 -17.35 3.50 15.57
N GLU A 39 -16.91 2.54 14.76
CA GLU A 39 -16.82 1.14 15.17
C GLU A 39 -15.45 0.87 15.80
N ILE A 40 -15.46 0.07 16.87
CA ILE A 40 -14.24 -0.35 17.57
C ILE A 40 -13.97 -1.81 17.23
N LEU A 41 -12.80 -2.06 16.66
CA LEU A 41 -12.29 -3.37 16.32
C LEU A 41 -11.07 -3.69 17.19
N THR A 42 -10.68 -4.95 17.23
CA THR A 42 -9.48 -5.41 17.94
C THR A 42 -8.62 -6.23 16.99
N ASP A 43 -7.34 -5.92 16.89
CA ASP A 43 -6.40 -6.72 16.11
C ASP A 43 -5.92 -7.96 16.88
N GLU A 44 -5.13 -8.80 16.22
CA GLU A 44 -4.58 -10.05 16.77
C GLU A 44 -3.72 -9.83 18.04
N SER A 45 -3.18 -8.62 18.23
CA SER A 45 -2.39 -8.26 19.41
C SER A 45 -3.23 -7.71 20.57
N GLY A 46 -4.56 -7.60 20.39
CA GLY A 46 -5.45 -6.99 21.35
C GLY A 46 -5.48 -5.45 21.27
N ARG A 47 -4.91 -4.85 20.23
CA ARG A 47 -4.90 -3.38 20.06
C ARG A 47 -6.24 -2.91 19.52
N GLU A 48 -6.75 -1.86 20.15
CA GLU A 48 -7.96 -1.14 19.72
C GLU A 48 -7.71 -0.41 18.39
N LEU A 49 -8.57 -0.70 17.41
CA LEU A 49 -8.63 -0.02 16.13
C LEU A 49 -10.00 0.64 15.98
N PHE A 50 -10.04 1.74 15.26
CA PHE A 50 -11.24 2.52 14.99
C PHE A 50 -11.52 2.52 13.49
N ASP A 51 -12.79 2.44 13.11
CA ASP A 51 -13.24 2.61 11.73
C ASP A 51 -14.61 3.31 11.67
N LEU A 52 -15.06 3.64 10.46
CA LEU A 52 -16.40 4.14 10.23
C LEU A 52 -17.42 2.99 10.23
N PRO A 53 -18.63 3.20 10.77
CA PRO A 53 -19.69 2.21 10.69
C PRO A 53 -19.99 1.78 9.26
N GLY A 54 -20.01 0.47 9.02
CA GLY A 54 -20.22 -0.11 7.69
C GLY A 54 -19.07 0.06 6.69
N ALA A 55 -17.87 0.46 7.14
CA ALA A 55 -16.67 0.43 6.31
C ALA A 55 -16.42 -1.00 5.78
N PRO A 56 -16.00 -1.18 4.51
CA PRO A 56 -15.75 -2.51 3.97
C PRO A 56 -14.62 -3.23 4.71
N LEU A 57 -14.93 -4.39 5.29
CA LEU A 57 -13.94 -5.29 5.88
C LEU A 57 -14.04 -6.64 5.18
N PRO A 58 -13.20 -6.91 4.16
CA PRO A 58 -13.19 -8.19 3.47
C PRO A 58 -12.88 -9.34 4.43
N ASP A 59 -13.45 -10.53 4.17
CA ASP A 59 -13.09 -11.74 4.90
C ASP A 59 -11.59 -12.05 4.74
N ALA A 60 -11.01 -12.68 5.75
CA ALA A 60 -9.55 -12.92 5.81
C ALA A 60 -9.04 -13.85 4.69
N ASP A 61 -9.93 -14.63 4.07
CA ASP A 61 -9.61 -15.51 2.94
C ASP A 61 -9.77 -14.83 1.57
N VAL A 62 -10.24 -13.58 1.52
CA VAL A 62 -10.33 -12.79 0.29
C VAL A 62 -8.91 -12.53 -0.24
N PRO A 63 -8.56 -13.01 -1.45
CA PRO A 63 -7.23 -12.78 -1.99
C PRO A 63 -6.98 -11.30 -2.26
N ALA A 64 -5.88 -10.77 -1.72
CA ALA A 64 -5.43 -9.42 -2.03
C ALA A 64 -4.84 -9.36 -3.45
N PRO A 65 -5.38 -8.52 -4.35
CA PRO A 65 -4.90 -8.43 -5.72
C PRO A 65 -3.48 -7.84 -5.79
N PRO A 66 -2.68 -8.19 -6.83
CA PRO A 66 -1.44 -7.49 -7.09
C PRO A 66 -1.72 -6.02 -7.41
N ARG A 67 -0.89 -5.12 -6.91
CA ARG A 67 -0.98 -3.68 -7.16
C ARG A 67 0.40 -3.07 -7.31
N PHE A 68 0.55 -2.14 -8.23
CA PHE A 68 1.73 -1.27 -8.31
C PHE A 68 1.42 0.05 -7.62
N LEU A 69 2.18 0.36 -6.58
CA LEU A 69 2.08 1.59 -5.82
C LEU A 69 3.19 2.55 -6.30
N PRO A 70 2.87 3.79 -6.68
CA PRO A 70 3.87 4.77 -7.07
C PRO A 70 4.77 5.17 -5.90
N GLU A 71 5.81 5.95 -6.21
CA GLU A 71 6.61 6.60 -5.17
C GLU A 71 5.70 7.42 -4.24
N PHE A 72 5.96 7.35 -2.93
CA PHE A 72 5.18 8.05 -1.90
C PHE A 72 3.69 7.70 -1.81
N ASP A 73 3.29 6.53 -2.28
CA ASP A 73 1.92 6.07 -2.11
C ASP A 73 1.49 6.06 -0.64
N SER A 74 0.28 6.58 -0.37
CA SER A 74 -0.25 6.72 0.99
C SER A 74 -0.45 5.38 1.69
N LEU A 75 -0.68 4.29 0.97
CA LEU A 75 -0.86 2.97 1.59
C LEU A 75 0.40 2.56 2.39
N VAL A 76 1.59 2.96 1.92
CA VAL A 76 2.88 2.72 2.59
C VAL A 76 3.16 3.71 3.74
N LEU A 77 2.38 4.80 3.84
CA LEU A 77 2.67 5.93 4.74
C LEU A 77 1.59 6.20 5.79
N ALA A 78 0.35 5.81 5.52
CA ALA A 78 -0.84 6.22 6.27
C ALA A 78 -0.91 5.68 7.69
N HIS A 79 -0.13 4.64 7.99
CA HIS A 79 -0.06 4.02 9.31
C HIS A 79 1.30 4.21 9.96
N LYS A 80 1.29 4.30 11.29
CA LYS A 80 2.49 4.19 12.10
C LYS A 80 3.00 2.75 12.06
N ASP A 81 2.10 1.80 12.28
CA ASP A 81 2.40 0.39 12.12
C ASP A 81 2.11 -0.05 10.68
N ARG A 82 3.19 -0.25 9.93
CA ARG A 82 3.13 -0.58 8.51
C ARG A 82 3.34 -2.07 8.25
N SER A 83 3.52 -2.88 9.29
CA SER A 83 3.89 -4.29 9.17
C SER A 83 2.89 -5.12 8.37
N ARG A 84 1.60 -4.73 8.39
CA ARG A 84 0.51 -5.35 7.62
C ARG A 84 0.74 -5.31 6.10
N LEU A 85 1.43 -4.29 5.60
CA LEU A 85 1.67 -4.06 4.17
C LEU A 85 3.16 -4.17 3.83
N LEU A 86 4.03 -3.64 4.68
CA LEU A 86 5.47 -3.53 4.48
C LEU A 86 6.20 -4.36 5.54
N PRO A 87 6.57 -5.62 5.21
CA PRO A 87 7.36 -6.47 6.08
C PRO A 87 8.62 -5.77 6.58
N ASP A 88 8.96 -6.00 7.84
CA ASP A 88 10.06 -5.31 8.53
C ASP A 88 11.41 -5.47 7.80
N GLU A 89 11.66 -6.66 7.28
CA GLU A 89 12.86 -6.99 6.49
C GLU A 89 12.98 -6.22 5.17
N HIS A 90 11.91 -5.59 4.70
CA HIS A 90 11.88 -4.81 3.46
C HIS A 90 11.80 -3.30 3.71
N LYS A 91 11.54 -2.85 4.94
CA LYS A 91 11.41 -1.42 5.29
C LYS A 91 12.58 -0.58 4.77
N GLY A 92 13.82 -1.03 5.01
CA GLY A 92 15.03 -0.32 4.58
C GLY A 92 15.27 -0.31 3.06
N LYS A 93 14.59 -1.18 2.29
CA LYS A 93 14.64 -1.21 0.83
C LYS A 93 13.65 -0.22 0.20
N ILE A 94 12.60 0.15 0.93
CA ILE A 94 11.49 1.00 0.45
C ILE A 94 11.59 2.42 0.98
N VAL A 95 11.77 2.57 2.30
CA VAL A 95 11.91 3.86 2.97
C VAL A 95 13.40 4.12 3.19
N THR A 96 13.96 5.01 2.38
CA THR A 96 15.40 5.27 2.37
C THR A 96 15.80 6.30 3.42
N LYS A 97 17.11 6.36 3.73
CA LYS A 97 17.67 7.33 4.71
C LYS A 97 17.44 8.81 4.35
N ASN A 98 17.22 9.12 3.08
CA ASN A 98 16.91 10.48 2.60
C ASN A 98 15.40 10.72 2.45
N LEU A 99 14.57 9.99 3.20
CA LEU A 99 13.11 10.12 3.25
C LEU A 99 12.41 9.88 1.90
N ARG A 100 13.04 9.14 0.97
CA ARG A 100 12.34 8.68 -0.23
C ARG A 100 11.56 7.40 0.07
N VAL A 101 10.43 7.27 -0.61
CA VAL A 101 9.57 6.09 -0.57
C VAL A 101 9.51 5.56 -1.99
N ARG A 102 10.18 4.44 -2.24
CA ARG A 102 10.28 3.87 -3.58
C ARG A 102 8.93 3.34 -4.06
N ALA A 103 8.72 3.43 -5.37
CA ALA A 103 7.64 2.74 -6.05
C ALA A 103 7.78 1.22 -5.80
N THR A 104 6.68 0.61 -5.36
CA THR A 104 6.66 -0.77 -4.86
C THR A 104 5.49 -1.53 -5.44
N PHE A 105 5.56 -2.86 -5.46
CA PHE A 105 4.43 -3.68 -5.85
C PHE A 105 4.03 -4.62 -4.72
N LEU A 106 2.74 -4.91 -4.67
CA LEU A 106 2.13 -5.85 -3.73
C LEU A 106 1.95 -7.21 -4.39
N TRP A 107 2.21 -8.26 -3.62
CA TRP A 107 1.76 -9.62 -3.90
C TRP A 107 1.15 -10.17 -2.62
N GLU A 108 -0.06 -10.73 -2.71
CA GLU A 108 -0.84 -11.21 -1.54
C GLU A 108 -0.93 -10.18 -0.41
N GLY A 109 -1.12 -8.90 -0.77
CA GLY A 109 -1.31 -7.80 0.18
C GLY A 109 -0.02 -7.28 0.81
N ALA A 110 1.15 -7.85 0.50
CA ALA A 110 2.43 -7.43 1.05
C ALA A 110 3.39 -6.89 -0.02
N VAL A 111 4.14 -5.86 0.34
CA VAL A 111 5.24 -5.30 -0.45
C VAL A 111 6.26 -6.39 -0.74
N SER A 112 6.44 -6.69 -2.02
CA SER A 112 7.26 -7.82 -2.49
C SER A 112 8.42 -7.41 -3.42
N GLY A 113 8.57 -6.11 -3.70
CA GLY A 113 9.66 -5.58 -4.49
C GLY A 113 9.46 -4.13 -4.90
N THR A 114 10.32 -3.64 -5.78
CA THR A 114 10.23 -2.30 -6.39
C THR A 114 9.91 -2.40 -7.87
N TRP A 115 9.49 -1.29 -8.46
CA TRP A 115 9.32 -1.19 -9.91
C TRP A 115 9.73 0.19 -10.41
N ARG A 116 9.94 0.28 -11.73
CA ARG A 116 10.06 1.54 -12.45
C ARG A 116 9.63 1.38 -13.90
N ILE A 117 9.25 2.47 -14.53
CA ILE A 117 9.02 2.52 -15.98
C ILE A 117 10.21 3.25 -16.62
N GLU A 118 10.80 2.63 -17.64
CA GLU A 118 11.74 3.29 -18.55
C GLU A 118 11.11 3.44 -19.94
N ARG A 119 11.14 4.65 -20.49
CA ARG A 119 10.73 4.90 -21.89
C ARG A 119 11.95 5.10 -22.78
N ARG A 120 11.99 4.37 -23.90
CA ARG A 120 12.98 4.52 -24.97
C ARG A 120 12.30 4.56 -26.32
N LYS A 121 12.32 5.73 -26.98
CA LYS A 121 11.56 5.98 -28.22
C LYS A 121 10.08 5.63 -28.00
N GLN A 122 9.54 4.71 -28.80
CA GLN A 122 8.15 4.24 -28.75
C GLN A 122 7.94 2.98 -27.92
N VAL A 123 8.91 2.62 -27.08
CA VAL A 123 8.82 1.45 -26.21
C VAL A 123 8.84 1.89 -24.75
N ALA A 124 7.79 1.56 -24.00
CA ALA A 124 7.75 1.68 -22.55
C ALA A 124 8.03 0.32 -21.92
N THR A 125 9.00 0.28 -21.01
CA THR A 125 9.41 -0.94 -20.29
C THR A 125 9.10 -0.80 -18.82
N LEU A 126 8.25 -1.67 -18.28
CA LEU A 126 8.10 -1.87 -16.84
C LEU A 126 9.16 -2.84 -16.36
N GLU A 127 10.00 -2.37 -15.46
CA GLU A 127 10.98 -3.19 -14.76
C GLU A 127 10.45 -3.50 -13.36
N ILE A 128 10.28 -4.78 -13.07
CA ILE A 128 9.82 -5.32 -11.79
C ILE A 128 11.02 -5.98 -11.13
N ALA A 129 11.37 -5.52 -9.93
CA ALA A 129 12.51 -6.02 -9.16
C ALA A 129 12.03 -6.66 -7.85
N PRO A 130 11.75 -7.97 -7.83
CA PRO A 130 11.31 -8.68 -6.64
C PRO A 130 12.41 -8.77 -5.58
N PHE A 131 12.03 -8.77 -4.29
CA PHE A 131 12.97 -8.99 -3.19
C PHE A 131 13.31 -10.46 -2.94
N ALA A 132 12.48 -11.36 -3.45
CA ALA A 132 12.64 -12.80 -3.39
C ALA A 132 12.05 -13.46 -4.64
N LYS A 133 12.31 -14.75 -4.83
CA LYS A 133 11.77 -15.51 -5.95
C LYS A 133 10.25 -15.57 -5.86
N LEU A 134 9.57 -15.00 -6.86
CA LEU A 134 8.12 -15.04 -6.98
C LEU A 134 7.62 -16.41 -7.46
N PRO A 135 6.45 -16.89 -6.97
CA PRO A 135 5.80 -18.06 -7.53
C PRO A 135 5.33 -17.80 -8.98
N LYS A 136 5.11 -18.87 -9.75
CA LYS A 136 4.74 -18.75 -11.17
C LYS A 136 3.44 -17.95 -11.38
N GLY A 137 2.46 -18.13 -10.49
CA GLY A 137 1.19 -17.38 -10.53
C GLY A 137 1.38 -15.88 -10.33
N ALA A 138 2.30 -15.48 -9.44
CA ALA A 138 2.58 -14.07 -9.17
C ALA A 138 3.13 -13.34 -10.40
N ARG A 139 4.11 -13.94 -11.10
CA ARG A 139 4.70 -13.31 -12.29
C ARG A 139 3.65 -13.03 -13.37
N LYS A 140 2.71 -13.97 -13.57
CA LYS A 140 1.63 -13.79 -14.54
C LYS A 140 0.70 -12.63 -14.12
N ALA A 141 0.21 -12.66 -12.88
CA ALA A 141 -0.73 -11.66 -12.38
C ALA A 141 -0.12 -10.26 -12.31
N LEU A 142 1.15 -10.14 -11.90
CA LEU A 142 1.89 -8.88 -11.90
C LEU A 142 2.18 -8.37 -13.31
N ALA A 143 2.37 -9.25 -14.29
CA ALA A 143 2.52 -8.84 -15.69
C ALA A 143 1.22 -8.25 -16.23
N GLU A 144 0.08 -8.90 -15.97
CA GLU A 144 -1.25 -8.41 -16.40
C GLU A 144 -1.58 -7.05 -15.78
N GLU A 145 -1.41 -6.90 -14.46
CA GLU A 145 -1.56 -5.60 -13.78
C GLU A 145 -0.56 -4.56 -14.29
N GLY A 146 0.68 -4.98 -14.54
CA GLY A 146 1.77 -4.12 -14.98
C GLY A 146 1.56 -3.58 -16.40
N GLU A 147 1.00 -4.38 -17.30
CA GLU A 147 0.60 -3.89 -18.63
C GLU A 147 -0.47 -2.81 -18.53
N ALA A 148 -1.46 -2.98 -17.65
CA ALA A 148 -2.49 -1.97 -17.43
C ALA A 148 -1.88 -0.65 -16.89
N LEU A 149 -0.95 -0.75 -15.93
CA LEU A 149 -0.21 0.39 -15.40
C LEU A 149 0.56 1.13 -16.51
N VAL A 150 1.30 0.41 -17.35
CA VAL A 150 2.12 1.05 -18.39
C VAL A 150 1.23 1.70 -19.45
N ARG A 151 0.11 1.07 -19.83
CA ARG A 151 -0.87 1.69 -20.74
C ARG A 151 -1.40 3.01 -20.19
N PHE A 152 -1.66 3.05 -18.88
CA PHE A 152 -2.12 4.26 -18.20
C PHE A 152 -1.03 5.33 -18.11
N ALA A 153 0.20 4.95 -17.75
CA ALA A 153 1.30 5.89 -17.50
C ALA A 153 2.00 6.38 -18.78
N GLU A 154 1.99 5.58 -19.85
CA GLU A 154 2.71 5.80 -21.09
C GLU A 154 1.79 5.61 -22.30
N GLU A 155 0.68 6.36 -22.32
CA GLU A 155 -0.40 6.25 -23.33
C GLU A 155 0.12 6.32 -24.78
N ASP A 156 1.14 7.15 -25.03
CA ASP A 156 1.74 7.36 -26.36
C ASP A 156 2.76 6.28 -26.77
N ALA A 157 3.01 5.26 -25.95
CA ALA A 157 3.97 4.20 -26.31
C ALA A 157 3.33 3.18 -27.26
N GLU A 158 3.95 2.97 -28.44
CA GLU A 158 3.46 2.00 -29.43
C GLU A 158 3.59 0.54 -28.96
N SER A 159 4.57 0.25 -28.09
CA SER A 159 4.81 -1.09 -27.57
C SER A 159 5.24 -1.09 -26.11
N LEU A 160 4.85 -2.16 -25.41
CA LEU A 160 5.05 -2.32 -23.99
C LEU A 160 5.85 -3.59 -23.72
N VAL A 161 6.77 -3.51 -22.75
CA VAL A 161 7.56 -4.65 -22.31
C VAL A 161 7.52 -4.74 -20.80
N VAL A 162 7.14 -5.89 -20.26
CA VAL A 162 7.26 -6.19 -18.83
C VAL A 162 8.47 -7.09 -18.60
N LYS A 163 9.38 -6.66 -17.74
CA LYS A 163 10.59 -7.40 -17.37
C LYS A 163 10.61 -7.65 -15.87
N PHE A 164 11.02 -8.85 -15.50
CA PHE A 164 11.33 -9.21 -14.12
C PHE A 164 12.83 -9.37 -13.98
N ASP A 165 13.43 -8.62 -13.07
CA ASP A 165 14.81 -8.84 -12.67
C ASP A 165 14.90 -10.22 -12.01
N THR A 166 15.93 -10.99 -12.42
CA THR A 166 16.20 -12.35 -11.93
C THR A 166 17.16 -12.34 -10.76
#